data_AF-A0AA37LBB4-F1
#
_entry.id   AF-A0AA37LBB4-F1
#
_cell.length_a   1.000
_cell.length_b   1.000
_cell.length_c   1.000
_cell.angle_alpha   90.00
_cell.angle_beta   90.00
_cell.angle_gamma   90.00
#
_symmetry.space_group_name_H-M   'P 1'
#
loop_
_entity.id
_entity.type
_entity.pdbx_description
1 polymer ?
#
loop_
_entity_poly.entity_id
_entity_poly.type
_entity_poly.pdbx_seq_one_letter_code
_entity_poly.pdbx_strand_id
1 'polypeptide(L)'
;MTSPYANPGISNAANPSRFGYHHGPIPNPNDGWVPDGMNPACASHMLNTNSIDAEVREAHDAGRAYTVTTEMNANAPNPASNLSSINTGVCDIVVDAATGAMCGTVTASQPAQRRHIRTAHAGAVTNRPRVNTTVAEEAAGKTAIQNWVRSGGWRHANYIREPGVGPEGGLIHTYADGMEELARNDANFAATYGTHFHRPRSGSAPPSSRKRKNLIPRTGSARPAQEEIKFENPNEI
;
A
#
# COMPACT_ATOMS: atom_id res chain seq x y z
N MET A 1 20.57 -19.50 -13.71
CA MET A 1 19.10 -19.53 -13.57
C MET A 1 18.58 -18.14 -13.87
N THR A 2 17.63 -18.00 -14.79
CA THR A 2 16.99 -16.71 -15.09
C THR A 2 16.17 -16.28 -13.89
N SER A 3 16.40 -15.06 -13.37
CA SER A 3 15.67 -14.56 -12.20
C SER A 3 14.16 -14.52 -12.46
N PRO A 4 13.31 -14.98 -11.52
CA PRO A 4 11.86 -14.98 -11.68
C PRO A 4 11.28 -13.57 -11.86
N TYR A 5 12.00 -12.52 -11.43
CA TYR A 5 11.57 -11.12 -11.49
C TYR A 5 12.21 -10.31 -12.63
N ALA A 6 13.20 -10.87 -13.34
CA ALA A 6 13.89 -10.24 -14.47
C ALA A 6 13.32 -10.66 -15.85
N ASN A 7 12.21 -11.40 -15.85
CA ASN A 7 11.50 -11.88 -17.04
C ASN A 7 10.84 -10.71 -17.83
N PRO A 8 11.03 -10.61 -19.16
CA PRO A 8 10.37 -9.61 -20.02
C PRO A 8 8.83 -9.63 -19.96
N GLY A 9 8.22 -10.79 -19.74
CA GLY A 9 6.77 -10.97 -19.60
C GLY A 9 6.17 -10.19 -18.43
N ILE A 10 6.96 -9.86 -17.40
CA ILE A 10 6.52 -8.98 -16.32
C ILE A 10 6.38 -7.53 -16.82
N SER A 11 7.30 -7.05 -17.66
CA SER A 11 7.29 -5.66 -18.12
C SER A 11 6.06 -5.30 -18.94
N ASN A 12 5.49 -6.28 -19.64
CA ASN A 12 4.34 -6.12 -20.52
C ASN A 12 3.03 -6.59 -19.88
N ALA A 13 2.99 -6.78 -18.56
CA ALA A 13 1.80 -7.25 -17.88
C ALA A 13 0.67 -6.22 -17.98
N ALA A 14 -0.47 -6.62 -18.55
CA ALA A 14 -1.62 -5.75 -18.69
C ALA A 14 -2.38 -5.59 -17.36
N ASN A 15 -2.75 -4.35 -17.03
CA ASN A 15 -3.70 -4.02 -15.98
C ASN A 15 -4.57 -2.83 -16.44
N PRO A 16 -5.88 -3.00 -16.63
CA PRO A 16 -6.64 -4.24 -16.45
C PRO A 16 -6.24 -5.31 -17.47
N SER A 17 -6.33 -6.58 -17.06
CA SER A 17 -6.25 -7.71 -18.00
C SER A 17 -7.65 -8.06 -18.52
N ARG A 18 -7.76 -9.09 -19.37
CA ARG A 18 -9.08 -9.64 -19.76
C ARG A 18 -9.93 -10.13 -18.57
N PHE A 19 -9.32 -10.33 -17.40
CA PHE A 19 -10.00 -10.76 -16.18
C PHE A 19 -10.37 -9.60 -15.25
N GLY A 20 -10.01 -8.36 -15.62
CA GLY A 20 -10.23 -7.15 -14.82
C GLY A 20 -8.95 -6.59 -14.20
N TYR A 21 -9.13 -5.67 -13.25
CA TYR A 21 -8.04 -5.05 -12.51
C TYR A 21 -7.47 -6.03 -11.48
N HIS A 22 -6.15 -6.20 -11.50
CA HIS A 22 -5.38 -6.93 -10.49
C HIS A 22 -4.85 -6.00 -9.39
N HIS A 23 -4.73 -4.71 -9.73
CA HIS A 23 -4.28 -3.65 -8.85
C HIS A 23 -4.78 -2.29 -9.33
N GLY A 24 -4.53 -1.26 -8.51
CA GLY A 24 -4.88 0.12 -8.77
C GLY A 24 -4.05 0.86 -9.82
N PRO A 25 -4.53 2.04 -10.24
CA PRO A 25 -5.81 2.65 -9.81
C PRO A 25 -7.03 2.01 -10.47
N ILE A 26 -8.06 1.67 -9.66
CA ILE A 26 -9.32 1.10 -10.14
C ILE A 26 -10.37 2.22 -10.19
N PRO A 27 -10.88 2.59 -11.37
CA PRO A 27 -11.89 3.63 -11.48
C PRO A 27 -13.15 3.28 -10.69
N ASN A 28 -13.73 4.28 -10.02
CA ASN A 28 -15.07 4.22 -9.43
C ASN A 28 -16.05 5.01 -10.32
N PRO A 29 -16.74 4.36 -11.26
CA PRO A 29 -17.70 5.04 -12.14
C PRO A 29 -18.98 5.48 -11.41
N ASN A 30 -19.17 5.04 -10.17
CA ASN A 30 -20.33 5.32 -9.32
C ASN A 30 -19.90 6.05 -8.04
N ASP A 31 -18.94 6.97 -8.16
CA ASP A 31 -18.47 7.74 -7.01
C ASP A 31 -19.58 8.59 -6.39
N GLY A 32 -19.67 8.57 -5.07
CA GLY A 32 -20.76 9.19 -4.30
C GLY A 32 -22.14 8.51 -4.43
N TRP A 33 -22.30 7.48 -5.26
CA TRP A 33 -23.56 6.74 -5.34
C TRP A 33 -23.75 5.85 -4.11
N VAL A 34 -24.97 5.83 -3.58
CA VAL A 34 -25.38 5.04 -2.42
C VAL A 34 -26.69 4.35 -2.77
N PRO A 35 -26.85 3.04 -2.51
CA PRO A 35 -28.10 2.33 -2.80
C PRO A 35 -29.28 2.88 -2.00
N ASP A 36 -30.48 2.83 -2.60
CA ASP A 36 -31.72 3.23 -1.93
C ASP A 36 -31.91 2.49 -0.60
N GLY A 37 -32.30 3.24 0.43
CA GLY A 37 -32.49 2.74 1.79
C GLY A 37 -31.21 2.67 2.65
N MET A 38 -30.03 2.95 2.08
CA MET A 38 -28.81 3.10 2.86
C MET A 38 -28.69 4.52 3.40
N ASN A 39 -28.40 4.66 4.70
CA ASN A 39 -28.10 5.96 5.29
C ASN A 39 -26.75 6.46 4.73
N PRO A 40 -26.68 7.63 4.07
CA PRO A 40 -25.44 8.17 3.53
C PRO A 40 -24.36 8.39 4.59
N ALA A 41 -24.75 8.57 5.87
CA ALA A 41 -23.81 8.63 6.98
C ALA A 41 -23.00 7.33 7.12
N CYS A 42 -23.60 6.15 6.91
CA CYS A 42 -22.89 4.86 6.95
C CYS A 42 -21.82 4.73 5.85
N ALA A 43 -22.04 5.35 4.68
CA ALA A 43 -21.09 5.33 3.57
C ALA A 43 -19.86 6.22 3.83
N SER A 44 -20.05 7.41 4.43
CA SER A 44 -18.95 8.32 4.79
C SER A 44 -18.20 7.93 6.07
N HIS A 45 -18.86 7.33 7.07
CA HIS A 45 -18.24 7.01 8.36
C HIS A 45 -17.24 5.84 8.30
N MET A 46 -17.38 4.94 7.32
CA MET A 46 -16.44 3.81 7.14
C MET A 46 -15.08 4.23 6.57
N LEU A 47 -14.89 5.51 6.24
CA LEU A 47 -13.59 6.08 5.87
C LEU A 47 -12.71 6.38 7.10
N ASN A 48 -13.27 6.49 8.31
CA ASN A 48 -12.56 6.89 9.52
C ASN A 48 -12.85 5.93 10.71
N THR A 49 -12.07 4.85 10.85
CA THR A 49 -12.26 3.83 11.90
C THR A 49 -11.84 4.25 13.30
N ASN A 50 -11.37 5.49 13.51
CA ASN A 50 -10.88 5.94 14.81
C ASN A 50 -11.91 6.77 15.62
N SER A 51 -13.09 7.00 15.05
CA SER A 51 -14.17 7.76 15.69
C SER A 51 -15.51 7.13 15.33
N ILE A 52 -15.76 5.92 15.85
CA ILE A 52 -17.10 5.34 15.73
C ILE A 52 -17.93 5.99 16.83
N ASP A 53 -18.79 6.93 16.45
CA ASP A 53 -19.77 7.51 17.37
C ASP A 53 -20.60 6.39 18.01
N ALA A 54 -20.89 6.52 19.31
CA ALA A 54 -21.52 5.46 20.11
C ALA A 54 -22.84 4.94 19.50
N GLU A 55 -23.58 5.81 18.81
CA GLU A 55 -24.84 5.48 18.12
C GLU A 55 -24.64 4.53 16.92
N VAL A 56 -23.53 4.65 16.18
CA VAL A 56 -23.25 3.77 15.04
C VAL A 56 -22.82 2.38 15.52
N ARG A 57 -22.12 2.32 16.66
CA ARG A 57 -21.81 1.04 17.33
C ARG A 57 -23.08 0.36 17.82
N GLU A 58 -24.02 1.11 18.39
CA GLU A 58 -25.32 0.58 18.80
C GLU A 58 -26.16 0.09 17.60
N ALA A 59 -26.15 0.81 16.48
CA ALA A 59 -26.82 0.36 15.25
C ALA A 59 -26.18 -0.91 14.65
N HIS A 60 -24.86 -1.05 14.75
CA HIS A 60 -24.12 -2.25 14.36
C HIS A 60 -24.45 -3.43 15.27
N ASP A 61 -24.43 -3.23 16.59
CA ASP A 61 -24.70 -4.26 17.60
C ASP A 61 -26.18 -4.67 17.66
N ALA A 62 -27.10 -3.77 17.30
CA ALA A 62 -28.52 -4.07 17.14
C ALA A 62 -28.86 -4.78 15.81
N GLY A 63 -27.86 -5.17 15.00
CA GLY A 63 -28.07 -5.84 13.72
C GLY A 63 -28.68 -4.95 12.62
N ARG A 64 -28.67 -3.62 12.81
CA ARG A 64 -29.17 -2.61 11.85
C ARG A 64 -28.06 -2.02 10.97
N ALA A 65 -26.91 -2.68 10.87
CA ALA A 65 -25.94 -2.38 9.81
C ALA A 65 -26.56 -2.77 8.46
N TYR A 66 -27.13 -1.79 7.75
CA TYR A 66 -27.74 -1.98 6.43
C TYR A 66 -26.70 -2.59 5.48
N THR A 67 -26.83 -3.90 5.26
CA THR A 67 -25.88 -4.64 4.43
C THR A 67 -26.28 -4.44 2.98
N VAL A 68 -25.44 -3.74 2.21
CA VAL A 68 -25.61 -3.60 0.76
C VAL A 68 -25.62 -4.98 0.13
N THR A 69 -26.78 -5.38 -0.40
CA THR A 69 -26.93 -6.67 -1.07
C THR A 69 -26.33 -6.65 -2.47
N THR A 70 -26.17 -7.83 -3.06
CA THR A 70 -25.67 -7.97 -4.45
C THR A 70 -26.62 -7.29 -5.43
N GLU A 71 -27.93 -7.43 -5.19
CA GLU A 71 -29.02 -6.91 -6.01
C GLU A 71 -29.07 -5.38 -5.93
N MET A 72 -28.95 -4.81 -4.72
CA MET A 72 -28.86 -3.36 -4.54
C MET A 72 -27.69 -2.77 -5.33
N ASN A 73 -26.51 -3.40 -5.22
CA ASN A 73 -25.31 -2.96 -5.92
C ASN A 73 -25.41 -3.08 -7.46
N ALA A 74 -26.31 -3.94 -7.97
CA ALA A 74 -26.55 -4.08 -9.40
C ALA A 74 -27.37 -2.91 -9.99
N ASN A 75 -28.02 -2.11 -9.13
CA ASN A 75 -28.79 -0.93 -9.55
C ASN A 75 -27.94 0.34 -9.68
N ALA A 76 -26.61 0.23 -9.62
CA ALA A 76 -25.72 1.36 -9.81
C ALA A 76 -25.91 1.99 -11.20
N PRO A 77 -25.88 3.32 -11.32
CA PRO A 77 -26.26 4.01 -12.56
C PRO A 77 -25.29 3.76 -13.72
N ASN A 78 -24.00 3.54 -13.43
CA ASN A 78 -22.96 3.33 -14.43
C ASN A 78 -22.39 1.91 -14.37
N PRO A 79 -21.92 1.35 -15.51
CA PRO A 79 -21.25 0.06 -15.54
C PRO A 79 -20.04 0.02 -14.60
N ALA A 80 -20.05 -0.91 -13.65
CA ALA A 80 -19.02 -1.04 -12.64
C ALA A 80 -17.69 -1.60 -13.21
N SER A 81 -16.57 -1.30 -12.56
CA SER A 81 -15.25 -1.85 -12.92
C SER A 81 -15.17 -3.35 -12.65
N ASN A 82 -14.46 -4.11 -13.50
CA ASN A 82 -14.26 -5.54 -13.25
C ASN A 82 -13.01 -5.76 -12.37
N LEU A 83 -13.17 -6.41 -11.21
CA LEU A 83 -12.08 -6.75 -10.28
C LEU A 83 -11.71 -8.23 -10.41
N SER A 84 -10.43 -8.51 -10.64
CA SER A 84 -9.89 -9.87 -10.66
C SER A 84 -9.95 -10.53 -9.28
N SER A 85 -10.11 -11.86 -9.25
CA SER A 85 -10.03 -12.66 -8.02
C SER A 85 -8.60 -12.83 -7.53
N ILE A 86 -7.63 -12.58 -8.40
CA ILE A 86 -6.22 -12.41 -8.07
C ILE A 86 -5.94 -10.92 -8.05
N ASN A 87 -5.87 -10.38 -6.84
CA ASN A 87 -5.56 -8.99 -6.59
C ASN A 87 -4.71 -8.88 -5.32
N THR A 88 -4.41 -7.66 -4.91
CA THR A 88 -3.41 -7.37 -3.88
C THR A 88 -3.92 -7.47 -2.44
N GLY A 89 -5.23 -7.61 -2.24
CA GLY A 89 -5.88 -7.52 -0.93
C GLY A 89 -5.92 -6.11 -0.34
N VAL A 90 -5.42 -5.11 -1.07
CA VAL A 90 -5.55 -3.67 -0.77
C VAL A 90 -6.72 -3.12 -1.59
N CYS A 91 -7.51 -2.23 -1.00
CA CYS A 91 -8.59 -1.58 -1.73
C CYS A 91 -8.04 -0.46 -2.61
N ASP A 92 -7.93 -0.76 -3.90
CA ASP A 92 -7.35 0.13 -4.91
C ASP A 92 -8.40 0.98 -5.65
N ILE A 93 -9.60 1.10 -5.09
CA ILE A 93 -10.69 1.91 -5.65
C ILE A 93 -10.33 3.38 -5.49
N VAL A 94 -10.39 4.13 -6.60
CA VAL A 94 -10.24 5.58 -6.60
C VAL A 94 -11.42 6.20 -5.85
N VAL A 95 -11.12 6.98 -4.83
CA VAL A 95 -12.09 7.71 -3.98
C VAL A 95 -12.07 9.22 -4.22
N ASP A 96 -11.08 9.70 -4.96
CA ASP A 96 -11.00 11.07 -5.45
C ASP A 96 -10.44 11.04 -6.87
N ALA A 97 -11.30 11.28 -7.85
CA ALA A 97 -10.93 11.27 -9.26
C ALA A 97 -10.00 12.43 -9.63
N ALA A 98 -10.00 13.54 -8.90
CA ALA A 98 -9.17 14.71 -9.19
C ALA A 98 -7.72 14.47 -8.79
N THR A 99 -7.48 13.83 -7.64
CA THR A 99 -6.12 13.52 -7.15
C THR A 99 -5.66 12.10 -7.49
N GLY A 100 -6.56 11.25 -7.98
CA GLY A 100 -6.31 9.83 -8.18
C GLY A 100 -6.09 9.06 -6.88
N ALA A 101 -6.50 9.62 -5.73
CA ALA A 101 -6.32 8.98 -4.44
C ALA A 101 -7.19 7.72 -4.34
N MET A 102 -6.60 6.64 -3.84
CA MET A 102 -7.23 5.34 -3.66
C MET A 102 -7.54 5.05 -2.19
N CYS A 103 -8.50 4.17 -1.94
CA CYS A 103 -8.99 3.84 -0.60
C CYS A 103 -7.89 3.33 0.36
N GLY A 104 -7.12 2.33 -0.04
CA GLY A 104 -5.97 1.81 0.72
C GLY A 104 -6.29 0.89 1.89
N THR A 105 -7.57 0.59 2.15
CA THR A 105 -7.94 -0.40 3.18
C THR A 105 -7.35 -1.77 2.86
N VAL A 106 -6.57 -2.32 3.80
CA VAL A 106 -6.03 -3.68 3.72
C VAL A 106 -7.08 -4.66 4.25
N THR A 107 -7.27 -5.77 3.54
CA THR A 107 -8.20 -6.82 3.96
C THR A 107 -7.51 -8.17 4.02
N ALA A 108 -7.87 -8.97 5.04
CA ALA A 108 -7.23 -10.27 5.29
C ALA A 108 -7.68 -11.37 4.31
N SER A 109 -8.75 -11.16 3.54
CA SER A 109 -9.29 -12.18 2.65
C SER A 109 -10.16 -11.59 1.54
N GLN A 110 -10.33 -12.34 0.44
CA GLN A 110 -11.20 -11.94 -0.67
C GLN A 110 -12.67 -11.71 -0.27
N PRO A 111 -13.29 -12.51 0.61
CA PRO A 111 -14.61 -12.19 1.14
C PRO A 111 -14.65 -10.86 1.89
N ALA A 112 -13.62 -10.54 2.68
CA ALA A 112 -13.53 -9.27 3.40
C ALA A 112 -13.35 -8.09 2.45
N GLN A 113 -12.50 -8.21 1.42
CA GLN A 113 -12.33 -7.19 0.39
C GLN A 113 -13.63 -6.91 -0.37
N ARG A 114 -14.33 -7.97 -0.80
CA ARG A 114 -15.62 -7.82 -1.49
C ARG A 114 -16.68 -7.16 -0.61
N ARG A 115 -16.72 -7.52 0.68
CA ARG A 115 -17.62 -6.86 1.64
C ARG A 115 -17.28 -5.38 1.76
N HIS A 116 -16.01 -5.05 1.99
CA HIS A 116 -15.53 -3.68 2.11
C HIS A 116 -15.89 -2.84 0.88
N ILE A 117 -15.61 -3.35 -0.33
CA ILE A 117 -15.91 -2.62 -1.57
C ILE A 117 -17.42 -2.40 -1.70
N ARG A 118 -18.28 -3.39 -1.45
CA ARG A 118 -19.74 -3.18 -1.52
C ARG A 118 -20.26 -2.14 -0.53
N THR A 119 -19.67 -2.06 0.67
CA THR A 119 -20.14 -1.15 1.72
C THR A 119 -19.55 0.25 1.63
N ALA A 120 -18.27 0.36 1.26
CA ALA A 120 -17.55 1.64 1.22
C ALA A 120 -17.49 2.25 -0.19
N HIS A 121 -17.66 1.43 -1.23
CA HIS A 121 -17.55 1.80 -2.64
C HIS A 121 -18.67 1.13 -3.45
N ALA A 122 -19.92 1.35 -3.03
CA ALA A 122 -21.08 0.77 -3.68
C ALA A 122 -21.08 1.12 -5.18
N GLY A 123 -21.39 0.14 -6.02
CA GLY A 123 -21.38 0.28 -7.48
C GLY A 123 -20.00 0.37 -8.11
N ALA A 124 -18.89 0.43 -7.36
CA ALA A 124 -17.57 0.63 -7.94
C ALA A 124 -17.09 -0.58 -8.76
N VAL A 125 -17.38 -1.80 -8.29
CA VAL A 125 -16.99 -3.04 -8.97
C VAL A 125 -18.15 -3.99 -9.21
N THR A 126 -18.06 -4.76 -10.30
CA THR A 126 -19.03 -5.80 -10.62
C THR A 126 -18.98 -6.91 -9.56
N ASN A 127 -20.15 -7.40 -9.15
CA ASN A 127 -20.24 -8.60 -8.32
C ASN A 127 -19.85 -9.82 -9.16
N ARG A 128 -18.64 -10.31 -8.96
CA ARG A 128 -18.16 -11.47 -9.68
C ARG A 128 -18.90 -12.74 -9.25
N PRO A 129 -19.31 -13.62 -10.18
CA PRO A 129 -19.86 -14.92 -9.82
C PRO A 129 -18.85 -15.76 -9.04
N ARG A 130 -19.34 -16.70 -8.23
CA ARG A 130 -18.53 -17.67 -7.48
C ARG A 130 -17.96 -18.72 -8.44
N VAL A 131 -17.02 -18.29 -9.27
CA VAL A 131 -16.26 -19.17 -10.17
C VAL A 131 -14.85 -19.37 -9.63
N ASN A 132 -14.30 -20.55 -9.89
CA ASN A 132 -12.91 -20.85 -9.56
C ASN A 132 -11.99 -19.94 -10.37
N THR A 133 -10.92 -19.47 -9.75
CA THR A 133 -9.85 -18.75 -10.44
C THR A 133 -9.23 -19.69 -11.49
N THR A 134 -9.14 -19.22 -12.73
CA THR A 134 -8.49 -19.99 -13.79
C THR A 134 -6.97 -19.86 -13.71
N VAL A 135 -6.23 -20.87 -14.18
CA VAL A 135 -4.75 -20.80 -14.26
C VAL A 135 -4.28 -19.58 -15.07
N ALA A 136 -5.01 -19.23 -16.12
CA ALA A 136 -4.68 -18.06 -16.94
C ALA A 136 -4.88 -16.74 -16.20
N GLU A 137 -5.90 -16.65 -15.35
CA GLU A 137 -6.09 -15.47 -14.49
C GLU A 137 -5.04 -15.39 -13.40
N GLU A 138 -4.68 -16.53 -12.81
CA GLU A 138 -3.61 -16.60 -11.83
C GLU A 138 -2.27 -16.14 -12.40
N ALA A 139 -1.91 -16.64 -13.58
CA ALA A 139 -0.72 -16.18 -14.28
C ALA A 139 -0.77 -14.68 -14.57
N ALA A 140 -1.87 -14.18 -15.17
CA ALA A 140 -2.03 -12.76 -15.49
C ALA A 140 -1.92 -11.87 -14.25
N GLY A 141 -2.61 -12.24 -13.16
CA GLY A 141 -2.63 -11.45 -11.94
C GLY A 141 -1.31 -11.45 -11.20
N LYS A 142 -0.64 -12.59 -11.10
CA LYS A 142 0.71 -12.67 -10.50
C LYS A 142 1.69 -11.79 -11.27
N THR A 143 1.71 -11.89 -12.60
CA THR A 143 2.62 -11.10 -13.44
C THR A 143 2.30 -9.60 -13.39
N ALA A 144 1.02 -9.21 -13.35
CA ALA A 144 0.62 -7.81 -13.18
C ALA A 144 1.06 -7.23 -11.83
N ILE A 145 0.83 -7.95 -10.73
CA ILE A 145 1.21 -7.49 -9.38
C ILE A 145 2.73 -7.47 -9.23
N GLN A 146 3.46 -8.44 -9.79
CA GLN A 146 4.93 -8.38 -9.86
C GLN A 146 5.40 -7.12 -10.57
N ASN A 147 4.81 -6.78 -11.73
CA ASN A 147 5.19 -5.56 -12.44
C ASN A 147 4.89 -4.31 -11.61
N TRP A 148 3.76 -4.30 -10.91
CA TRP A 148 3.34 -3.18 -10.06
C TRP A 148 4.32 -2.92 -8.90
N VAL A 149 4.77 -3.98 -8.24
CA VAL A 149 5.79 -3.91 -7.17
C VAL A 149 7.14 -3.48 -7.76
N ARG A 150 7.57 -4.12 -8.85
CA ARG A 150 8.88 -3.89 -9.48
C ARG A 150 9.03 -2.47 -10.02
N SER A 151 8.07 -2.02 -10.83
CA SER A 151 8.06 -0.68 -11.44
C SER A 151 7.90 0.45 -10.41
N GLY A 152 7.41 0.11 -9.21
CA GLY A 152 7.18 1.04 -8.13
C GLY A 152 5.80 1.64 -8.06
N GLY A 153 4.88 1.22 -8.93
CA GLY A 153 3.50 1.68 -8.82
C GLY A 153 2.90 1.40 -7.44
N TRP A 154 3.26 0.28 -6.79
CA TRP A 154 2.82 -0.02 -5.43
C TRP A 154 3.33 1.01 -4.39
N ARG A 155 4.64 1.23 -4.35
CA ARG A 155 5.30 2.11 -3.37
C ARG A 155 4.99 3.60 -3.58
N HIS A 156 4.62 3.99 -4.80
CA HIS A 156 4.32 5.38 -5.17
C HIS A 156 2.82 5.65 -5.36
N ALA A 157 1.96 4.65 -5.16
CA ALA A 157 0.53 4.83 -5.26
C ALA A 157 0.01 5.81 -4.20
N ASN A 158 -0.99 6.61 -4.57
CA ASN A 158 -1.61 7.62 -3.72
C ASN A 158 -2.78 6.98 -2.96
N TYR A 159 -2.63 6.71 -1.67
CA TYR A 159 -3.69 6.14 -0.85
C TYR A 159 -4.10 7.06 0.29
N ILE A 160 -5.40 7.22 0.49
CA ILE A 160 -5.93 7.97 1.63
C ILE A 160 -5.67 7.25 2.95
N ARG A 161 -5.66 5.91 2.93
CA ARG A 161 -5.31 5.06 4.08
C ARG A 161 -4.06 4.29 3.74
N GLU A 162 -2.97 4.64 4.38
CA GLU A 162 -1.68 4.01 4.12
C GLU A 162 -1.72 2.51 4.47
N PRO A 163 -1.60 1.60 3.48
CA PRO A 163 -1.67 0.15 3.68
C PRO A 163 -0.38 -0.44 4.28
N GLY A 164 0.66 0.37 4.46
CA GLY A 164 1.97 -0.10 4.92
C GLY A 164 2.55 -1.14 3.95
N VAL A 165 2.90 -2.32 4.46
CA VAL A 165 3.44 -3.43 3.66
C VAL A 165 2.37 -4.25 2.93
N GLY A 166 1.09 -3.89 3.05
CA GLY A 166 -0.04 -4.65 2.53
C GLY A 166 -0.43 -5.82 3.46
N PRO A 167 -1.29 -6.74 2.99
CA PRO A 167 -1.72 -7.88 3.80
C PRO A 167 -0.55 -8.84 4.08
N GLU A 168 -0.47 -9.34 5.30
CA GLU A 168 0.54 -10.31 5.72
C GLU A 168 0.44 -11.59 4.88
N GLY A 169 1.57 -12.08 4.35
CA GLY A 169 1.60 -13.21 3.42
C GLY A 169 0.91 -12.95 2.07
N GLY A 170 0.50 -11.70 1.79
CA GLY A 170 -0.11 -11.31 0.52
C GLY A 170 0.90 -11.21 -0.62
N LEU A 171 0.39 -11.20 -1.85
CA LEU A 171 1.22 -11.20 -3.07
C LEU A 171 2.20 -10.01 -3.13
N ILE A 172 1.78 -8.82 -2.70
CA ILE A 172 2.64 -7.64 -2.64
C ILE A 172 3.84 -7.91 -1.71
N HIS A 173 3.58 -8.38 -0.50
CA HIS A 173 4.60 -8.63 0.52
C HIS A 173 5.60 -9.66 0.00
N THR A 174 5.11 -10.80 -0.50
CA THR A 174 5.95 -11.87 -1.05
C THR A 174 6.82 -11.40 -2.21
N TYR A 175 6.28 -10.60 -3.14
CA TYR A 175 7.05 -10.11 -4.27
C TYR A 175 8.04 -9.02 -3.89
N ALA A 176 7.69 -8.14 -2.95
CA ALA A 176 8.62 -7.14 -2.43
C ALA A 176 9.82 -7.81 -1.75
N ASP A 177 9.60 -8.78 -0.86
CA ASP A 177 10.68 -9.55 -0.20
C ASP A 177 11.60 -10.22 -1.22
N GLY A 178 11.00 -10.93 -2.19
CA GLY A 178 11.77 -11.64 -3.21
C GLY A 178 12.57 -10.70 -4.12
N MET A 179 12.06 -9.51 -4.42
CA MET A 179 12.79 -8.51 -5.23
C MET A 179 13.89 -7.81 -4.42
N GLU A 180 13.71 -7.57 -3.13
CA GLU A 180 14.75 -7.03 -2.25
C GLU A 180 15.87 -8.05 -2.02
N GLU A 181 15.53 -9.33 -1.83
CA GLU A 181 16.53 -10.40 -1.80
C GLU A 181 17.29 -10.51 -3.13
N LEU A 182 16.60 -10.46 -4.26
CA LEU A 182 17.25 -10.47 -5.56
C LEU A 182 18.17 -9.26 -5.75
N ALA A 183 17.72 -8.06 -5.40
CA ALA A 183 18.53 -6.84 -5.51
C ALA A 183 19.78 -6.86 -4.62
N ARG A 184 19.74 -7.55 -3.48
CA ARG A 184 20.93 -7.78 -2.65
C ARG A 184 21.97 -8.68 -3.34
N ASN A 185 21.52 -9.62 -4.17
CA ASN A 185 22.35 -10.65 -4.77
C ASN A 185 22.74 -10.36 -6.25
N ASP A 186 22.00 -9.48 -6.92
CA ASP A 186 22.19 -9.13 -8.34
C ASP A 186 22.31 -7.61 -8.51
N ALA A 187 23.55 -7.14 -8.71
CA ALA A 187 23.86 -5.73 -8.90
C ALA A 187 23.22 -5.14 -10.16
N ASN A 188 23.00 -5.93 -11.22
CA ASN A 188 22.36 -5.44 -12.44
C ASN A 188 20.86 -5.24 -12.21
N PHE A 189 20.21 -6.18 -11.50
CA PHE A 189 18.82 -6.03 -11.10
C PHE A 189 18.64 -4.81 -10.20
N ALA A 190 19.50 -4.64 -9.18
CA ALA A 190 19.48 -3.49 -8.29
C ALA A 190 19.70 -2.16 -9.03
N ALA A 191 20.64 -2.11 -9.98
CA ALA A 191 20.88 -0.93 -10.80
C ALA A 191 19.68 -0.58 -11.69
N THR A 192 18.93 -1.58 -12.15
CA THR A 192 17.79 -1.40 -13.05
C THR A 192 16.51 -1.00 -12.32
N TYR A 193 16.20 -1.66 -11.20
CA TYR A 193 14.89 -1.54 -10.53
C TYR A 193 14.95 -0.95 -9.11
N GLY A 194 16.15 -0.76 -8.56
CA GLY A 194 16.37 -0.31 -7.19
C GLY A 194 16.53 -1.45 -6.18
N THR A 195 16.69 -1.08 -4.91
CA THR A 195 16.95 -2.01 -3.79
C THR A 195 15.82 -2.08 -2.77
N HIS A 196 14.79 -1.25 -2.91
CA HIS A 196 13.66 -1.16 -1.99
C HIS A 196 12.35 -1.27 -2.76
N PHE A 197 11.58 -2.30 -2.44
CA PHE A 197 10.34 -2.64 -3.13
C PHE A 197 9.14 -2.57 -2.18
N HIS A 198 9.38 -2.71 -0.87
CA HIS A 198 8.38 -2.38 0.13
C HIS A 198 8.05 -0.90 0.13
N ARG A 199 6.81 -0.60 0.51
CA ARG A 199 6.38 0.77 0.72
C ARG A 199 6.98 1.30 2.03
N PRO A 200 7.54 2.53 2.04
CA PRO A 200 8.05 3.13 3.27
C PRO A 200 6.95 3.21 4.33
N ARG A 201 7.26 2.82 5.56
CA ARG A 201 6.34 3.07 6.68
C ARG A 201 6.26 4.58 6.89
N SER A 202 5.05 5.14 6.99
CA SER A 202 4.86 6.56 7.31
C SER A 202 5.66 6.90 8.57
N GLY A 203 6.71 7.71 8.42
CA GLY A 203 7.64 8.06 9.50
C GLY A 203 9.07 7.52 9.39
N SER A 204 9.37 6.58 8.48
CA SER A 204 10.77 6.24 8.17
C SER A 204 11.33 7.30 7.24
N ALA A 205 12.10 8.25 7.77
CA ALA A 205 12.89 9.15 6.94
C ALA A 205 13.71 8.33 5.93
N PRO A 206 13.88 8.78 4.68
CA PRO A 206 14.80 8.13 3.76
C PRO A 206 16.18 8.05 4.43
N PRO A 207 16.97 6.98 4.23
CA PRO A 207 18.36 7.00 4.62
C PRO A 207 19.01 8.15 3.86
N SER A 208 19.18 9.29 4.54
CA SER A 208 19.79 10.48 3.96
C SER A 208 21.09 10.02 3.35
N SER A 209 21.29 10.28 2.06
CA SER A 209 22.58 10.16 1.40
C SER A 209 23.60 10.93 2.23
N ARG A 210 24.32 10.24 3.14
CA ARG A 210 25.38 10.84 3.93
C ARG A 210 26.43 11.28 2.93
N LYS A 211 26.36 12.57 2.58
CA LYS A 211 27.43 13.37 2.02
C LYS A 211 28.70 12.94 2.75
N ARG A 212 29.60 12.25 2.05
CA ARG A 212 30.96 11.97 2.53
C ARG A 212 31.56 13.33 2.92
N LYS A 213 31.56 13.65 4.21
CA LYS A 213 32.41 14.72 4.73
C LYS A 213 33.82 14.17 4.66
N ASN A 214 34.60 14.71 3.73
CA ASN A 214 36.03 14.53 3.62
C ASN A 214 36.65 14.68 5.02
N LEU A 215 37.16 13.59 5.59
CA LEU A 215 38.13 13.67 6.68
C LEU A 215 39.42 14.23 6.07
N ILE A 216 39.68 15.50 6.34
CA ILE A 216 41.02 16.08 6.18
C ILE A 216 41.90 15.42 7.26
N PRO A 217 43.06 14.82 6.91
CA PRO A 217 43.98 14.30 7.91
C PRO A 217 44.56 15.46 8.72
N ARG A 218 44.33 15.50 10.03
CA ARG A 218 45.05 16.42 10.93
C ARG A 218 46.47 15.90 11.10
N THR A 219 47.39 16.48 10.34
CA THR A 219 48.82 16.47 10.66
C THR A 219 49.05 17.26 11.94
N GLY A 220 49.93 16.72 12.80
CA GLY A 220 50.26 17.28 14.10
C GLY A 220 51.04 18.59 13.98
N SER A 221 50.93 19.40 15.04
CA SER A 221 51.95 20.38 15.39
C SER A 221 52.02 20.48 16.91
N ALA A 222 53.24 20.54 17.42
CA ALA A 222 53.61 20.36 18.81
C ALA A 222 53.85 21.69 19.55
N ARG A 223 53.75 21.59 20.89
CA ARG A 223 54.44 22.36 21.97
C ARG A 223 54.02 23.82 22.24
N PRO A 224 54.33 24.40 23.43
CA PRO A 224 55.19 23.90 24.53
C PRO A 224 54.57 23.90 25.94
N ALA A 225 55.35 23.40 26.90
CA ALA A 225 55.06 23.31 28.34
C ALA A 225 55.52 24.55 29.10
N GLN A 226 54.69 25.06 30.03
CA GLN A 226 54.94 25.98 31.15
C GLN A 226 53.69 25.90 32.07
N GLU A 227 53.68 25.97 33.40
CA GLU A 227 54.63 26.09 34.51
C GLU A 227 53.76 25.85 35.79
N GLU A 228 54.24 25.04 36.74
CA GLU A 228 53.50 24.71 37.98
C GLU A 228 53.43 25.92 38.92
N ILE A 229 52.22 26.39 39.23
CA ILE A 229 51.99 27.38 40.30
C ILE A 229 51.48 26.63 41.54
N LYS A 230 52.33 26.53 42.56
CA LYS A 230 51.96 26.08 43.92
C LYS A 230 51.11 27.15 44.60
N PHE A 231 49.93 26.79 45.07
CA PHE A 231 49.14 27.58 46.01
C PHE A 231 49.44 27.14 47.44
N GLU A 232 50.08 28.01 48.21
CA GLU A 232 50.16 27.91 49.67
C GLU A 232 48.80 28.30 50.28
N ASN A 233 48.39 27.54 51.30
CA ASN A 233 47.08 27.61 51.94
C ASN A 233 47.22 28.41 53.27
N PRO A 234 46.63 29.60 53.42
CA PRO A 234 46.71 30.36 54.66
C PRO A 234 45.42 30.17 55.45
N ASN A 235 45.41 29.27 56.43
CA ASN A 235 44.51 29.30 57.59
C ASN A 235 45.03 28.36 58.69
N GLU A 236 46.09 28.79 59.37
CA GLU A 236 46.38 28.44 60.76
C GLU A 236 46.28 29.73 61.59
N ILE A 237 45.20 29.85 62.37
CA ILE A 237 45.21 30.31 63.77
C ILE A 237 44.28 29.35 64.52
#